data_AF-A0A1C6G1L7-F1
#
_entry.id   AF-A0A1C6G1L7-F1
#
_cell.length_a   1.000
_cell.length_b   1.000
_cell.length_c   1.000
_cell.angle_alpha   90.00
_cell.angle_beta   90.00
_cell.angle_gamma   90.00
#
_symmetry.space_group_name_H-M   'P 1'
#
loop_
_entity.id
_entity.type
_entity.pdbx_description
1 polymer ?
#
loop_
_entity_poly.entity_id
_entity_poly.type
_entity_poly.pdbx_seq_one_letter_code
_entity_poly.pdbx_strand_id
1 'polypeptide(L)'
;MATIFGVTSLELTEEQEKALSAALIKDLGTLYTHALSFYLSKIPQEDARGGAVDQITFFVCVPPYIPLEKKRQTIELLNNTMVREVGYKGEMKVIVLFQYHDDEGVGKDGELFADFKARQAQQ
;
A
#
# COMPACT_ATOMS: atom_id res chain seq x y z
N MET A 1 -0.68 12.60 -0.36
CA MET A 1 -1.62 11.50 -0.05
C MET A 1 -1.00 10.20 -0.50
N ALA A 2 -1.14 9.12 0.27
CA ALA A 2 -0.78 7.78 -0.16
C ALA A 2 -2.02 6.89 -0.14
N THR A 3 -2.27 6.21 -1.25
CA THR A 3 -3.25 5.12 -1.31
C THR A 3 -2.47 3.84 -1.54
N ILE A 4 -2.60 2.88 -0.62
CA ILE A 4 -1.89 1.61 -0.67
C ILE A 4 -2.91 0.49 -0.79
N PHE A 5 -2.77 -0.31 -1.84
CA PHE A 5 -3.61 -1.48 -2.10
C PHE A 5 -2.74 -2.73 -2.09
N GLY A 6 -3.00 -3.65 -1.16
CA GLY A 6 -2.35 -4.95 -1.10
C GLY A 6 -3.22 -6.02 -1.74
N VAL A 7 -2.63 -6.87 -2.58
CA VAL A 7 -3.24 -8.11 -3.07
C VAL A 7 -2.39 -9.27 -2.62
N THR A 8 -3.00 -10.26 -1.97
CA THR A 8 -2.29 -11.41 -1.43
C THR A 8 -2.92 -12.73 -1.84
N SER A 9 -2.09 -13.70 -2.17
CA SER A 9 -2.48 -15.12 -2.35
C SER A 9 -2.17 -15.96 -1.11
N LEU A 10 -1.82 -15.33 0.01
CA LEU A 10 -1.58 -16.05 1.26
C LEU A 10 -2.88 -16.70 1.74
N GLU A 11 -2.80 -17.99 2.10
CA GLU A 11 -3.86 -18.64 2.86
C GLU A 11 -3.89 -18.09 4.28
N LEU A 12 -4.85 -17.20 4.53
CA LEU A 12 -5.10 -16.58 5.81
C LEU A 12 -6.53 -16.85 6.25
N THR A 13 -6.70 -17.22 7.52
CA THR A 13 -8.01 -17.19 8.17
C THR A 13 -8.51 -15.75 8.26
N GLU A 14 -9.81 -15.55 8.47
CA GLU A 14 -10.36 -14.20 8.65
C GLU A 14 -9.71 -13.44 9.81
N GLU A 15 -9.35 -14.16 10.88
CA GLU A 15 -8.69 -13.59 12.05
C GLU A 15 -7.27 -13.13 11.71
N GLN A 16 -6.51 -13.94 10.98
CA GLN A 16 -5.17 -13.59 10.50
C GLN A 16 -5.21 -12.42 9.52
N GLU A 17 -6.20 -12.39 8.61
CA GLU A 17 -6.39 -11.30 7.66
C GLU A 17 -6.69 -9.97 8.37
N LYS A 18 -7.56 -9.99 9.39
CA LYS A 18 -7.85 -8.82 10.22
C LYS A 18 -6.62 -8.37 11.02
N ALA A 19 -5.89 -9.31 11.62
CA ALA A 19 -4.68 -9.00 12.38
C ALA A 19 -3.59 -8.39 11.49
N LEU A 20 -3.34 -8.99 10.33
CA LEU A 20 -2.40 -8.48 9.34
C LEU A 20 -2.79 -7.07 8.87
N SER A 21 -4.07 -6.87 8.53
CA SER A 21 -4.58 -5.56 8.11
C SER A 21 -4.38 -4.49 9.20
N ALA A 22 -4.71 -4.83 10.45
CA ALA A 22 -4.53 -3.91 11.58
C ALA A 22 -3.06 -3.55 11.82
N ALA A 23 -2.15 -4.54 11.72
CA ALA A 23 -0.71 -4.33 11.84
C ALA A 23 -0.16 -3.43 10.72
N LEU A 24 -0.56 -3.69 9.46
CA LEU A 24 -0.16 -2.87 8.31
C LEU A 24 -0.67 -1.43 8.44
N ILE A 25 -1.93 -1.22 8.83
CA ILE A 25 -2.51 0.11 9.06
C ILE A 25 -1.72 0.86 10.14
N LYS A 26 -1.44 0.20 11.27
CA LYS A 26 -0.69 0.79 12.38
C LYS A 26 0.71 1.20 11.93
N ASP A 27 1.46 0.29 11.32
CA ASP A 27 2.85 0.52 10.95
C ASP A 27 2.94 1.58 9.83
N LEU A 28 2.14 1.47 8.78
CA LEU A 28 2.09 2.48 7.70
C LEU A 28 1.66 3.86 8.22
N GLY A 29 0.78 3.91 9.23
CA GLY A 29 0.36 5.15 9.88
C GLY A 29 1.52 5.93 10.51
N THR A 30 2.62 5.25 10.89
CA THR A 30 3.83 5.92 11.39
C THR A 30 4.58 6.68 10.29
N LEU A 31 4.48 6.25 9.03
CA LEU A 31 5.19 6.82 7.89
C LEU A 31 4.30 7.79 7.07
N TYR A 32 3.00 7.56 7.04
CA TYR A 32 2.01 8.30 6.24
C TYR A 32 0.96 9.00 7.12
N THR A 33 1.41 9.98 7.90
CA THR A 33 0.62 10.64 8.97
C THR A 33 -0.53 11.54 8.51
N HIS A 34 -0.47 12.11 7.29
CA HIS A 34 -1.40 13.17 6.89
C HIS A 34 -2.52 12.72 5.95
N ALA A 35 -2.39 11.57 5.30
CA ALA A 35 -3.42 10.99 4.42
C ALA A 35 -2.96 9.61 3.93
N LEU A 36 -3.43 8.56 4.60
CA LEU A 36 -3.26 7.16 4.23
C LEU A 36 -4.63 6.52 3.97
N SER A 37 -4.80 5.96 2.78
CA SER A 37 -5.86 5.00 2.50
C SER A 37 -5.20 3.64 2.31
N PHE A 38 -5.66 2.62 3.05
CA PHE A 38 -5.13 1.26 2.95
C PHE A 38 -6.26 0.26 2.72
N TYR A 39 -6.00 -0.68 1.82
CA TYR A 39 -6.91 -1.75 1.47
C TYR A 39 -6.11 -3.03 1.28
N LEU A 40 -6.63 -4.15 1.77
CA LEU A 40 -6.07 -5.48 1.54
C LEU A 40 -7.13 -6.36 0.89
N SER A 41 -6.75 -7.08 -0.15
CA SER A 41 -7.60 -8.04 -0.83
C SER A 41 -6.89 -9.38 -0.94
N LYS A 42 -7.61 -10.46 -0.62
CA LYS A 42 -7.15 -11.82 -0.78
C LYS A 42 -7.66 -12.38 -2.11
N ILE A 43 -6.79 -13.08 -2.83
CA ILE A 43 -7.15 -13.88 -4.00
C ILE A 43 -6.95 -15.37 -3.67
N PRO A 44 -7.79 -16.26 -4.21
CA PRO A 44 -7.58 -17.71 -4.06
C PRO A 44 -6.22 -18.15 -4.63
N GLN A 45 -5.58 -19.14 -4.01
CA GLN A 45 -4.26 -19.62 -4.46
C GLN A 45 -4.32 -20.29 -5.83
N GLU A 46 -5.42 -20.96 -6.14
CA GLU A 46 -5.68 -21.60 -7.43
C GLU A 46 -5.70 -20.60 -8.59
N ASP A 47 -5.99 -19.32 -8.29
CA ASP A 47 -5.99 -18.21 -9.25
C ASP A 47 -4.61 -17.53 -9.35
N ALA A 48 -3.68 -17.85 -8.44
CA ALA A 48 -2.29 -17.42 -8.53
C ALA A 48 -1.46 -18.39 -9.40
N ARG A 49 -0.38 -17.87 -9.99
CA ARG A 49 0.51 -18.64 -10.87
C ARG A 49 1.98 -18.37 -10.55
N GLY A 50 2.79 -19.43 -10.62
CA GLY A 50 4.25 -19.35 -10.50
C GLY A 50 4.69 -18.69 -9.18
N GLY A 51 5.57 -17.69 -9.30
CA GLY A 51 6.12 -16.96 -8.15
C GLY A 51 5.08 -16.23 -7.29
N ALA A 52 3.86 -16.05 -7.79
CA ALA A 52 2.78 -15.35 -7.10
C ALA A 52 2.00 -16.19 -6.08
N VAL A 53 2.27 -17.50 -5.96
CA VAL A 53 1.75 -18.31 -4.84
C VAL A 53 2.45 -17.91 -3.54
N ASP A 54 1.72 -17.78 -2.43
CA ASP A 54 2.22 -17.29 -1.14
C ASP A 54 2.90 -15.92 -1.20
N GLN A 55 2.41 -15.03 -2.07
CA GLN A 55 2.95 -13.70 -2.30
C GLN A 55 1.94 -12.63 -1.90
N ILE A 56 2.47 -11.47 -1.46
CA ILE A 56 1.73 -10.22 -1.43
C ILE A 56 2.37 -9.20 -2.36
N THR A 57 1.52 -8.44 -3.07
CA THR A 57 1.93 -7.29 -3.87
C THR A 57 1.21 -6.05 -3.38
N PHE A 58 1.98 -5.02 -3.02
CA PHE A 58 1.49 -3.71 -2.65
C PHE A 58 1.64 -2.74 -3.81
N PHE A 59 0.53 -2.09 -4.18
CA PHE A 59 0.49 -0.95 -5.08
C PHE A 59 0.44 0.32 -4.24
N VAL A 60 1.51 1.10 -4.28
CA VAL A 60 1.69 2.32 -3.48
C VAL A 60 1.49 3.53 -4.38
N CYS A 61 0.28 4.09 -4.36
CA CYS A 61 -0.12 5.25 -5.14
C CYS A 61 0.25 6.55 -4.41
N VAL A 62 1.30 7.24 -4.86
CA VAL A 62 1.88 8.41 -4.19
C VAL A 62 2.30 9.49 -5.20
N PRO A 63 2.52 10.74 -4.75
CA PRO A 63 3.04 11.77 -5.65
C PRO A 63 4.42 11.44 -6.22
N PRO A 64 4.74 11.88 -7.46
CA PRO A 64 6.02 11.58 -8.11
C PRO A 64 7.22 12.15 -7.34
N TYR A 65 7.00 13.21 -6.57
CA TYR A 65 8.01 13.91 -5.76
C TYR A 65 8.24 13.29 -4.37
N ILE A 66 7.66 12.11 -4.06
CA ILE A 66 7.96 11.43 -2.80
C ILE A 66 9.47 11.12 -2.68
N PRO A 67 10.13 11.45 -1.55
CA PRO A 67 11.55 11.24 -1.39
C PRO A 67 11.94 9.76 -1.56
N LEU A 68 13.08 9.51 -2.21
CA LEU A 68 13.60 8.15 -2.40
C LEU A 68 13.76 7.40 -1.07
N GLU A 69 14.18 8.10 -0.02
CA GLU A 69 14.33 7.49 1.31
C GLU A 69 13.00 7.01 1.88
N LYS A 70 11.94 7.78 1.70
CA LYS A 70 10.59 7.37 2.11
C LYS A 70 10.11 6.13 1.34
N LYS A 71 10.53 5.97 0.07
CA LYS A 71 10.26 4.74 -0.69
C LYS A 71 10.96 3.54 -0.07
N ARG A 72 12.25 3.67 0.29
CA ARG A 72 13.02 2.61 0.96
C ARG A 72 12.40 2.20 2.28
N GLN A 73 12.08 3.18 3.13
CA GLN A 73 11.41 2.95 4.41
C GLN A 73 10.05 2.26 4.24
N THR A 74 9.29 2.62 3.21
CA THR A 74 8.01 1.95 2.91
C THR A 74 8.22 0.48 2.55
N ILE A 75 9.21 0.19 1.70
CA ILE A 75 9.53 -1.19 1.29
C ILE A 75 9.94 -2.02 2.50
N GLU A 76 10.88 -1.50 3.29
CA GLU A 76 11.39 -2.18 4.48
C GLU A 76 10.29 -2.42 5.51
N LEU A 77 9.47 -1.41 5.80
CA LEU A 77 8.37 -1.51 6.75
C LEU A 77 7.36 -2.58 6.30
N LEU A 78 6.91 -2.54 5.05
CA LEU A 78 5.97 -3.52 4.52
C LEU A 78 6.53 -4.94 4.61
N ASN A 79 7.79 -5.14 4.22
CA ASN A 79 8.45 -6.44 4.34
C ASN A 79 8.52 -6.93 5.79
N ASN A 80 8.96 -6.07 6.70
CA ASN A 80 9.14 -6.45 8.11
C ASN A 80 7.80 -6.73 8.79
N THR A 81 6.75 -5.95 8.50
CA THR A 81 5.40 -6.22 8.98
C THR A 81 4.90 -7.56 8.44
N MET A 82 5.07 -7.85 7.14
CA MET A 82 4.68 -9.14 6.57
C MET A 82 5.41 -10.30 7.25
N VAL A 83 6.73 -10.24 7.35
CA VAL A 83 7.52 -11.31 7.98
C VAL A 83 7.12 -11.52 9.44
N ARG A 84 6.81 -10.45 10.18
CA ARG A 84 6.36 -10.53 11.57
C ARG A 84 4.99 -11.19 11.73
N GLU A 85 4.02 -10.82 10.88
CA GLU A 85 2.62 -11.25 11.05
C GLU A 85 2.33 -12.60 10.39
N VAL A 86 2.95 -12.91 9.25
CA VAL A 86 2.66 -14.14 8.48
C VAL A 86 3.86 -15.07 8.31
N GLY A 87 5.02 -14.69 8.84
CA GLY A 87 6.27 -15.42 8.70
C GLY A 87 6.97 -15.19 7.36
N TYR A 88 8.23 -15.63 7.27
CA TYR A 88 8.98 -15.59 6.02
C TYR A 88 8.44 -16.61 5.01
N LYS A 89 8.12 -16.14 3.78
CA LYS A 89 7.54 -16.97 2.71
C LYS A 89 8.52 -17.31 1.58
N GLY A 90 9.77 -16.92 1.72
CA GLY A 90 10.79 -17.05 0.67
C GLY A 90 11.16 -15.71 0.03
N GLU A 91 12.13 -15.76 -0.85
CA GLU A 91 12.61 -14.59 -1.58
C GLU A 91 11.51 -14.04 -2.50
N MET A 92 11.49 -12.72 -2.69
CA MET A 92 10.59 -12.03 -3.63
C MET A 92 9.09 -12.27 -3.37
N LYS A 93 8.70 -12.55 -2.12
CA LYS A 93 7.28 -12.75 -1.73
C LYS A 93 6.56 -11.51 -1.20
N VAL A 94 7.30 -10.44 -0.92
CA VAL A 94 6.73 -9.13 -0.61
C VAL A 94 7.15 -8.16 -1.70
N ILE A 95 6.21 -7.84 -2.59
CA ILE A 95 6.45 -6.96 -3.74
C ILE A 95 5.84 -5.59 -3.45
N VAL A 96 6.55 -4.52 -3.79
CA VAL A 96 6.08 -3.14 -3.64
C VAL A 96 6.29 -2.40 -4.95
N LEU A 97 5.18 -1.94 -5.55
CA LEU A 97 5.15 -1.21 -6.80
C LEU A 97 4.67 0.22 -6.53
N PHE A 98 5.50 1.21 -6.85
CA PHE A 98 5.12 2.62 -6.73
C PHE A 98 4.39 3.07 -8.00
N GLN A 99 3.15 3.51 -7.83
CA GLN A 99 2.32 4.12 -8.87
C GLN A 99 2.26 5.62 -8.59
N TYR A 100 2.56 6.44 -9.58
CA TYR A 100 2.64 7.89 -9.37
C TYR A 100 1.39 8.61 -9.85
N HIS A 101 0.93 9.59 -9.07
CA HIS A 101 -0.13 10.53 -9.45
C HIS A 101 0.32 11.95 -9.14
N ASP A 102 0.09 12.89 -10.04
CA ASP A 102 0.22 14.31 -9.75
C ASP A 102 -1.14 14.89 -9.32
N ASP A 103 -1.20 16.21 -9.11
CA ASP A 103 -2.42 16.87 -8.66
C ASP A 103 -3.53 16.85 -9.74
N GLU A 104 -3.19 16.61 -11.01
CA GLU A 104 -4.13 16.47 -12.14
C GLU A 104 -4.59 15.02 -12.31
N GLY A 105 -3.82 14.05 -11.81
CA GLY A 105 -4.16 12.63 -11.79
C GLY A 105 -5.05 12.19 -10.62
N VAL A 106 -5.49 13.11 -9.76
CA VAL A 106 -6.30 12.80 -8.57
C VAL A 106 -7.58 13.63 -8.56
N GLY A 107 -8.73 12.95 -8.58
CA GLY A 107 -10.04 13.53 -8.29
C GLY A 107 -10.50 13.23 -6.87
N LYS A 108 -11.10 14.21 -6.20
CA LYS A 108 -11.73 14.08 -4.88
C LYS A 108 -13.05 14.84 -4.86
N ASP A 109 -14.09 14.20 -4.36
CA ASP A 109 -15.42 14.80 -4.19
C ASP A 109 -15.94 15.50 -5.46
N GLY A 110 -15.63 14.94 -6.64
CA GLY A 110 -16.05 15.46 -7.94
C GLY A 110 -15.15 16.54 -8.55
N GLU A 111 -14.00 16.84 -7.94
CA GLU A 111 -13.08 17.89 -8.39
C GLU A 111 -11.64 17.37 -8.53
N LEU A 112 -10.86 17.92 -9.48
CA LEU A 112 -9.42 17.69 -9.53
C LEU A 112 -8.72 18.29 -8.30
N PHE A 113 -7.70 17.60 -7.80
CA PHE A 113 -6.94 18.06 -6.66
C PHE A 113 -6.12 19.33 -6.96
N ALA A 114 -5.72 19.51 -8.22
CA ALA A 114 -5.13 20.75 -8.72
C ALA A 114 -6.06 21.96 -8.55
N ASP A 115 -7.32 21.85 -8.94
CA ASP A 115 -8.32 22.92 -8.81
C ASP A 115 -8.58 23.26 -7.34
N PHE A 116 -8.69 22.23 -6.50
CA PHE A 116 -8.84 22.41 -5.06
C PHE A 116 -7.69 23.24 -4.46
N LYS A 117 -6.43 22.91 -4.82
CA LYS A 117 -5.24 23.65 -4.37
C LYS A 117 -5.22 25.08 -4.88
N ALA A 118 -5.56 25.30 -6.15
CA ALA A 118 -5.59 26.64 -6.75
C ALA A 118 -6.56 27.56 -6.00
N ARG A 119 -7.74 27.07 -5.59
CA ARG A 119 -8.69 27.84 -4.77
C ARG A 119 -8.18 28.11 -3.36
N GLN A 120 -7.52 27.13 -2.71
CA GLN A 120 -6.93 27.32 -1.38
C GLN A 120 -5.82 28.38 -1.37
N ALA A 121 -5.05 28.52 -2.45
CA ALA A 121 -3.99 29.52 -2.56
C ALA A 121 -4.49 30.97 -2.72
N GLN A 122 -5.79 31.17 -2.97
CA GLN A 122 -6.43 32.47 -3.13
C GLN A 122 -7.14 32.97 -1.86
N GLN A 123 -7.17 32.15 -0.80
CA GLN A 123 -7.78 32.46 0.51
C GLN A 123 -6.71 32.86 1.52
#